data_AF-A0A8C8YLF7-F1
#
_entry.id   AF-A0A8C8YLF7-F1
#
_cell.length_a   1.000
_cell.length_b   1.000
_cell.length_c   1.000
_cell.angle_alpha   90.00
_cell.angle_beta   90.00
_cell.angle_gamma   90.00
#
_symmetry.space_group_name_H-M   'P 1'
#
loop_
_entity.id
_entity.type
_entity.pdbx_description
1 polymer ?
#
loop_
_entity_poly.entity_id
_entity_poly.type
_entity_poly.pdbx_seq_one_letter_code
_entity_poly.pdbx_strand_id
1 'polypeptide(L)'
;TFLTVTECPDRAVIPEMEWMSQALLTVNMVDSENLVEITVFGRPSVQSRVKNMLLGLAWFHRERRARAEKMKRLEETLKARASGSNTPQHPIA
;
A
#
# COMPACT_ATOMS: atom_id res chain seq x y z
N THR A 1 3.71 -7.09 -4.99
CA THR A 1 2.59 -6.59 -4.16
C THR A 1 2.38 -5.11 -4.42
N PHE A 2 1.47 -4.83 -5.35
CA PHE A 2 0.63 -3.64 -5.53
C PHE A 2 1.18 -2.31 -5.03
N LEU A 3 1.77 -1.56 -5.97
CA LEU A 3 1.40 -0.15 -6.06
C LEU A 3 -0.12 -0.13 -6.20
N THR A 4 -0.82 0.30 -5.15
CA THR A 4 -2.25 0.60 -5.24
C THR A 4 -2.41 1.79 -6.16
N VAL A 5 -2.39 1.52 -7.46
CA VAL A 5 -3.00 2.36 -8.51
C VAL A 5 -4.52 2.47 -8.25
N THR A 6 -5.08 1.62 -7.39
CA THR A 6 -6.48 1.62 -6.97
C THR A 6 -6.85 2.69 -5.94
N GLU A 7 -5.89 3.42 -5.37
CA GLU A 7 -6.18 4.50 -4.39
C GLU A 7 -5.47 5.83 -4.72
N CYS A 8 -4.96 5.95 -5.94
CA CYS A 8 -4.70 7.25 -6.56
C CYS A 8 -5.75 7.39 -7.66
N PRO A 9 -6.79 8.22 -7.50
CA PRO A 9 -7.78 8.42 -8.56
C PRO A 9 -7.16 9.05 -9.81
N ASP A 10 -5.90 9.47 -9.73
CA ASP A 10 -5.19 10.11 -10.80
C ASP A 10 -4.19 9.13 -11.45
N ARG A 11 -4.43 8.80 -12.72
CA ARG A 11 -3.41 8.18 -13.59
C ARG A 11 -2.17 9.08 -13.77
N ALA A 12 -2.17 10.29 -13.21
CA ALA A 12 -1.09 11.29 -13.25
C ALA A 12 0.25 10.82 -12.65
N VAL A 13 0.28 9.82 -11.78
CA VAL A 13 1.54 9.32 -11.19
C VAL A 13 2.46 8.68 -12.23
N ILE A 14 1.91 8.07 -13.28
CA ILE A 14 2.72 7.49 -14.37
C ILE A 14 3.42 8.61 -15.17
N PRO A 15 2.71 9.64 -15.69
CA PRO A 15 3.34 10.80 -16.32
C PRO A 15 4.42 11.49 -15.47
N GLU A 16 4.19 11.63 -14.16
CA GLU A 16 5.20 12.22 -13.26
C GLU A 16 6.46 11.35 -13.14
N MET A 17 6.28 10.04 -12.98
CA MET A 17 7.39 9.09 -12.91
C MET A 17 8.16 9.02 -14.22
N GLU A 18 7.46 9.05 -15.35
CA GLU A 18 8.07 9.09 -16.69
C GLU A 18 8.90 10.36 -16.87
N TRP A 19 8.34 11.51 -16.48
CA TRP A 19 9.04 12.80 -16.50
C TRP A 19 10.29 12.80 -15.61
N MET A 20 10.17 12.39 -14.35
CA MET A 20 11.29 12.40 -13.39
C MET A 20 12.40 11.42 -13.76
N SER A 21 12.04 10.29 -14.35
CA SER A 21 13.00 9.24 -14.70
C SER A 21 13.54 9.36 -16.11
N GLN A 22 12.89 10.12 -16.99
CA GLN A 22 13.16 10.14 -18.43
C GLN A 22 13.08 8.73 -19.02
N ALA A 23 12.10 7.95 -18.57
CA ALA A 23 11.80 6.59 -19.01
C ALA A 23 10.32 6.47 -19.30
N LEU A 24 9.95 5.71 -20.32
CA LEU A 24 8.55 5.40 -20.58
C LEU A 24 8.15 4.20 -19.71
N LEU A 25 6.94 4.24 -19.16
CA LEU A 25 6.40 3.25 -18.22
C LEU A 25 5.07 2.73 -18.73
N THR A 26 4.93 1.41 -18.78
CA THR A 26 3.64 0.77 -19.07
C THR A 26 3.23 -0.09 -17.89
N VAL A 27 1.95 -0.02 -17.52
CA VAL A 27 1.37 -0.82 -16.45
C VAL A 27 0.34 -1.75 -17.06
N ASN A 28 0.59 -3.05 -16.97
CA ASN A 28 -0.33 -4.08 -17.41
C ASN A 28 -0.94 -4.77 -16.18
N MET A 29 -2.25 -4.98 -16.19
CA MET A 29 -2.88 -5.87 -15.23
C MET A 29 -2.64 -7.30 -15.69
N VAL A 30 -2.16 -8.14 -14.79
CA VAL A 30 -1.98 -9.56 -15.07
C VAL A 30 -3.23 -10.26 -14.56
N ASP A 31 -3.76 -11.24 -15.30
CA ASP A 31 -4.96 -12.01 -14.93
C ASP A 31 -4.83 -12.80 -13.61
N SER A 32 -3.65 -12.78 -13.00
CA SER A 32 -3.41 -13.33 -11.67
C SER A 32 -3.87 -12.34 -10.61
N GLU A 33 -4.71 -12.82 -9.69
CA GLU A 33 -5.43 -11.98 -8.73
C GLU A 33 -4.51 -10.97 -8.05
N ASN A 34 -4.79 -9.72 -8.39
CA ASN A 34 -4.15 -8.50 -7.96
C ASN A 34 -2.86 -8.13 -8.70
N LEU A 35 -2.07 -9.03 -9.30
CA LEU A 35 -0.74 -8.73 -9.87
C LEU A 35 -0.75 -7.64 -10.96
N VAL A 36 0.25 -6.75 -10.91
CA VAL A 36 0.50 -5.74 -11.95
C VAL A 36 1.93 -5.90 -12.45
N GLU A 37 2.07 -5.89 -13.77
CA GLU A 37 3.37 -5.86 -14.45
C GLU A 37 3.69 -4.42 -14.84
N ILE A 38 4.93 -4.01 -14.60
CA ILE A 38 5.42 -2.69 -14.97
C ILE A 38 6.60 -2.86 -15.93
N THR A 39 6.44 -2.37 -17.15
CA THR A 39 7.49 -2.38 -18.18
C THR A 39 8.16 -1.02 -18.22
N VAL A 40 9.50 -1.00 -18.18
CA VAL A 40 10.30 0.24 -18.19
C VAL A 40 11.12 0.32 -19.47
N PHE A 41 10.85 1.31 -20.30
CA PHE A 41 11.61 1.57 -21.53
C PHE A 41 12.59 2.72 -21.32
N GLY A 42 13.83 2.51 -21.70
CA GLY A 42 14.88 3.53 -21.59
C GLY A 42 16.28 2.92 -21.60
N ARG A 43 17.28 3.75 -21.33
CA ARG A 43 18.68 3.30 -21.21
C ARG A 43 18.83 2.35 -20.01
N PRO A 44 19.72 1.36 -20.04
CA PRO A 44 19.89 0.41 -18.93
C PRO A 44 20.17 1.05 -17.56
N SER A 45 20.92 2.16 -17.53
CA SER A 45 21.18 2.92 -16.30
C SER A 45 19.90 3.56 -15.72
N VAL A 46 19.04 4.06 -16.59
CA VAL A 46 17.74 4.65 -16.22
C VAL A 46 16.79 3.57 -15.73
N GLN A 47 16.70 2.44 -16.44
CA GLN A 47 15.89 1.29 -16.02
C GLN A 47 16.26 0.81 -14.61
N SER A 48 17.56 0.72 -14.32
CA SER A 48 18.06 0.32 -12.99
C SER A 48 17.63 1.30 -11.89
N ARG A 49 17.69 2.61 -12.16
CA ARG A 49 17.23 3.65 -11.22
C ARG A 49 15.73 3.57 -10.98
N VAL A 50 14.95 3.43 -12.05
CA VAL A 50 13.47 3.32 -11.98
C VAL A 50 13.05 2.08 -11.21
N LYS A 51 13.71 0.94 -11.45
CA LYS A 51 13.47 -0.30 -10.71
C LYS A 51 13.64 -0.11 -9.21
N ASN A 52 14.72 0.54 -8.79
CA ASN A 52 14.97 0.83 -7.36
C ASN A 52 13.92 1.77 -6.76
N MET A 53 13.47 2.78 -7.52
CA MET A 53 12.42 3.69 -7.09
C MET A 53 11.08 2.97 -6.89
N LEU A 54 10.69 2.14 -7.86
CA LEU A 54 9.48 1.30 -7.80
C LEU A 54 9.51 0.33 -6.61
N LEU A 55 10.67 -0.30 -6.35
CA LEU A 55 10.87 -1.17 -5.19
C LEU A 55 10.71 -0.43 -3.88
N GLY A 56 11.28 0.78 -3.76
CA GLY A 56 11.14 1.61 -2.56
C GLY A 56 9.69 2.02 -2.30
N LEU A 57 8.97 2.44 -3.34
CA LEU A 57 7.55 2.77 -3.25
C LEU A 57 6.72 1.54 -2.82
N ALA A 58 6.94 0.39 -3.45
CA ALA A 58 6.26 -0.84 -3.09
C ALA A 58 6.50 -1.23 -1.62
N TRP A 59 7.74 -1.11 -1.15
CA TRP A 59 8.08 -1.35 0.26
C TRP A 59 7.36 -0.37 1.19
N PHE A 60 7.43 0.93 0.89
CA PHE A 60 6.77 1.97 1.69
C PHE A 60 5.27 1.74 1.81
N HIS A 61 4.58 1.44 0.70
CA HIS A 61 3.15 1.15 0.70
C HIS A 61 2.80 -0.10 1.50
N ARG A 62 3.59 -1.17 1.37
CA ARG A 62 3.41 -2.40 2.16
C ARG A 62 3.54 -2.11 3.65
N GLU A 63 4.58 -1.37 4.04
CA GLU A 63 4.83 -1.02 5.44
C GLU A 63 3.73 -0.12 6.00
N ARG A 64 3.26 0.85 5.21
CA ARG A 64 2.16 1.73 5.61
C ARG A 64 0.86 0.94 5.82
N ARG A 65 0.53 0.00 4.92
CA ARG A 65 -0.63 -0.89 5.08
C ARG A 65 -0.50 -1.78 6.32
N ALA A 66 0.66 -2.40 6.52
CA ALA A 66 0.90 -3.24 7.69
C ALA A 66 0.70 -2.47 9.01
N ARG A 67 1.18 -1.22 9.08
CA ARG A 67 0.98 -0.33 10.23
C ARG A 67 -0.50 0.04 10.42
N ALA A 68 -1.21 0.36 9.35
CA ALA A 68 -2.64 0.66 9.41
C ALA A 68 -3.43 -0.53 9.99
N GLU A 69 -3.17 -1.75 9.52
CA GLU A 69 -3.87 -2.93 10.03
C GLU A 69 -3.50 -3.27 11.47
N LYS A 70 -2.24 -3.05 11.86
CA LYS A 70 -1.84 -3.20 13.25
C LYS A 70 -2.60 -2.22 14.16
N MET A 71 -2.75 -0.97 13.73
CA MET A 71 -3.51 0.04 14.48
C MET A 71 -4.98 -0.34 14.59
N LYS A 72 -5.60 -0.76 13.49
CA LYS A 72 -6.99 -1.21 13.46
C LYS A 72 -7.24 -2.36 14.45
N ARG A 73 -6.40 -3.39 14.45
CA ARG A 73 -6.50 -4.51 15.40
C ARG A 73 -6.33 -4.08 16.85
N LEU A 74 -5.44 -3.13 17.11
CA LEU A 74 -5.25 -2.57 18.45
C LEU A 74 -6.52 -1.85 18.92
N GLU A 75 -7.10 -1.00 18.07
CA GLU A 75 -8.36 -0.30 18.36
C GLU A 75 -9.51 -1.27 18.65
N GLU A 76 -9.67 -2.31 17.84
CA GLU A 76 -10.66 -3.38 18.06
C GLU A 76 -10.45 -4.07 19.41
N THR A 77 -9.20 -4.38 19.77
CA THR A 77 -8.86 -5.01 21.06
C THR A 77 -9.20 -4.11 22.24
N LEU A 78 -8.89 -2.81 22.14
CA LEU A 78 -9.19 -1.83 23.19
C LEU A 78 -10.70 -1.64 23.36
N LYS A 79 -11.46 -1.56 22.26
CA LYS A 79 -12.93 -1.49 22.28
C LYS A 79 -13.56 -2.73 22.90
N ALA A 80 -13.06 -3.92 22.57
CA ALA A 80 -13.53 -5.18 23.16
C ALA A 80 -13.29 -5.21 24.67
N ARG A 81 -12.11 -4.75 25.13
CA ARG A 81 -11.79 -4.66 26.56
C ARG A 81 -12.67 -3.65 27.30
N ALA A 82 -12.93 -2.49 26.71
CA ALA A 82 -13.81 -1.47 27.28
C ALA A 82 -15.29 -1.91 27.32
N SER A 83 -15.72 -2.72 26.35
CA SER A 83 -17.09 -3.26 26.31
C SER A 83 -17.27 -4.41 27.30
N GLY A 84 -16.23 -5.22 27.52
CA GLY A 84 -16.23 -6.31 28.50
C GLY A 84 -16.14 -5.88 29.96
N SER A 85 -15.83 -4.61 30.26
CA SER A 85 -15.78 -4.08 31.64
C SER A 85 -17.14 -3.61 32.17
N ASN A 86 -18.21 -3.63 31.38
CA ASN A 86 -19.56 -3.27 31.83
C ASN A 86 -20.31 -4.52 32.32
N THR A 87 -19.90 -5.07 33.46
CA THR A 87 -20.80 -5.86 34.30
C THR A 87 -20.99 -5.08 35.60
N PRO A 88 -22.16 -4.49 35.87
CA PRO A 88 -22.44 -3.92 37.18
C PRO A 88 -22.45 -5.07 38.21
N GLN A 89 -21.35 -5.26 38.92
CA GLN A 89 -21.37 -6.06 40.14
C GLN A 89 -21.94 -5.20 41.28
N HIS A 90 -23.27 -5.24 41.44
CA HIS A 90 -23.99 -5.57 42.68
C HIS A 90 -25.50 -5.25 42.52
N PRO A 91 -26.43 -5.96 43.21
CA PRO A 91 -26.57 -5.90 44.67
C PRO A 91 -26.93 -7.21 45.42
N ILE A 92 -26.43 -7.28 46.67
CA ILE A 92 -27.01 -7.75 47.95
C ILE A 92 -27.83 -9.06 48.00
N ALA A 93 -27.35 -10.00 48.82
CA ALA A 93 -28.11 -10.66 49.88
C ALA A 93 -27.16 -10.94 51.06
#